data_AF-A0A9X3EXM7-F1
#
_entry.id   AF-A0A9X3EXM7-F1
#
_cell.length_a   1.000
_cell.length_b   1.000
_cell.length_c   1.000
_cell.angle_alpha   90.00
_cell.angle_beta   90.00
_cell.angle_gamma   90.00
#
_symmetry.space_group_name_H-M   'P 1'
#
loop_
_entity.id
_entity.type
_entity.pdbx_description
1 polymer ?
#
loop_
_entity_poly.entity_id
_entity_poly.type
_entity_poly.pdbx_seq_one_letter_code
_entity_poly.pdbx_strand_id
1 'polypeptide(L)' 'MQLCRHLRWKGHSHDAAELAEFQLTFARNQVPYSCLHTCQPWGPDDELAAPEACNDSRPCYKPSPLVNLRLS' A
#
# COMPACT_ATOMS: atom_id res chain seq x y z
N MET A 1 -9.90 6.07 2.78
CA MET A 1 -9.03 5.00 2.25
C MET A 1 -7.61 5.35 2.66
N GLN A 2 -6.89 4.45 3.33
CA GLN A 2 -5.53 4.68 3.83
C GLN A 2 -4.60 3.74 3.06
N LEU A 3 -3.48 4.26 2.56
CA LEU A 3 -2.46 3.47 1.87
C LEU A 3 -1.11 3.88 2.40
N CYS A 4 -0.36 2.92 2.93
CA CYS A 4 1.01 3.15 3.35
C CYS A 4 1.92 3.33 2.13
N ARG A 5 2.75 4.37 2.15
CA ARG A 5 3.80 4.64 1.15
C ARG A 5 4.79 3.49 1.00
N HIS A 6 4.97 2.69 2.05
CA HIS A 6 5.91 1.58 2.06
C HIS A 6 5.30 0.26 1.58
N LEU A 7 3.99 0.21 1.33
CA LEU A 7 3.34 -0.99 0.81
C LEU A 7 3.72 -1.17 -0.67
N ARG A 8 4.17 -2.37 -1.04
CA ARG A 8 4.52 -2.78 -2.40
C ARG A 8 3.70 -4.01 -2.80
N TRP A 9 3.42 -4.11 -4.09
CA TRP A 9 2.82 -5.29 -4.71
C TRP A 9 3.27 -5.38 -6.16
N LYS A 10 3.19 -6.58 -6.74
CA LYS A 10 3.58 -6.83 -8.13
C LYS A 10 2.57 -6.13 -9.06
N GLY A 11 3.05 -5.19 -9.89
CA GLY A 11 2.22 -4.37 -10.79
C GLY A 11 2.26 -2.87 -10.50
N HIS A 12 2.80 -2.43 -9.36
CA HIS A 12 3.02 -1.01 -9.09
C HIS A 12 4.20 -0.48 -9.93
N SER A 13 3.89 0.06 -11.11
CA SER A 13 4.82 0.73 -12.03
C SER A 13 4.45 2.21 -12.04
N HIS A 14 5.23 3.03 -11.34
CA HIS A 14 5.00 4.45 -11.07
C HIS A 14 4.42 5.23 -12.28
N ASP A 15 3.10 5.40 -12.38
CA ASP A 15 2.46 6.30 -13.35
C ASP A 15 1.01 6.65 -12.96
N ALA A 16 0.56 7.85 -13.30
CA ALA A 16 -0.71 8.41 -12.80
C ALA A 16 -1.99 7.65 -13.24
N ALA A 17 -1.88 6.73 -14.19
CA ALA A 17 -2.94 5.78 -14.56
C ALA A 17 -3.24 4.74 -13.46
N GLU A 18 -2.38 4.62 -12.45
CA GLU A 18 -2.38 3.58 -11.41
C GLU A 18 -3.55 3.64 -10.42
N LEU A 19 -4.32 4.74 -10.28
CA LEU A 19 -5.31 4.82 -9.19
C LEU A 19 -6.53 3.89 -9.38
N ALA A 20 -6.98 3.71 -10.62
CA ALA A 20 -8.07 2.80 -10.95
C ALA A 20 -7.62 1.34 -10.86
N GLU A 21 -6.41 1.05 -11.36
CA GLU A 21 -5.78 -0.28 -11.21
C GLU A 21 -5.49 -0.61 -9.75
N PHE A 22 -5.13 0.37 -8.94
CA PHE A 22 -4.92 0.24 -7.51
C PHE A 22 -6.20 -0.18 -6.79
N GLN A 23 -7.33 0.50 -7.04
CA GLN A 23 -8.62 0.12 -6.45
C GLN A 23 -9.08 -1.27 -6.90
N LEU A 24 -8.90 -1.60 -8.18
CA LEU A 24 -9.23 -2.92 -8.72
C LEU A 24 -8.34 -4.03 -8.15
N THR A 25 -7.05 -3.76 -7.95
CA THR A 25 -6.09 -4.73 -7.39
C THR A 25 -6.38 -5.00 -5.91
N PHE A 26 -6.66 -3.96 -5.13
CA PHE A 26 -7.14 -4.08 -3.74
C PHE A 26 -8.45 -4.86 -3.65
N ALA A 27 -9.43 -4.52 -4.49
CA ALA A 27 -10.74 -5.20 -4.49
C ALA A 27 -10.63 -6.69 -4.84
N ARG A 28 -9.63 -7.06 -5.64
CA ARG A 28 -9.37 -8.46 -6.03
C ARG A 28 -8.50 -9.21 -5.04
N ASN A 29 -7.71 -8.51 -4.20
CA ASN A 29 -6.77 -9.04 -3.21
C ASN A 29 -5.91 -10.23 -3.70
N GLN A 30 -5.57 -10.21 -5.00
CA GLN A 30 -5.00 -11.36 -5.71
C GLN A 30 -3.47 -11.28 -5.89
N VAL A 31 -2.83 -10.31 -5.23
CA VAL A 31 -1.39 -10.08 -5.36
C VAL A 31 -0.70 -10.20 -4.01
N PRO A 32 0.52 -10.76 -3.97
CA PRO A 32 1.33 -10.74 -2.76
C PRO A 32 1.76 -9.29 -2.46
N TYR A 33 1.59 -8.90 -1.21
CA TYR A 33 2.02 -7.61 -0.68
C TYR A 33 3.32 -7.75 0.11
N SER A 34 4.14 -6.72 0.07
CA SER A 34 5.37 -6.63 0.85
C SER A 34 5.63 -5.22 1.35
N CYS A 35 6.36 -5.10 2.45
CA CYS A 35 6.81 -3.82 2.97
C CYS A 35 8.17 -3.45 2.35
N LEU A 36 8.32 -2.22 1.88
CA LEU A 36 9.55 -1.69 1.29
C LEU A 36 10.72 -1.63 2.29
N HIS A 37 10.42 -1.50 3.59
CA HIS A 37 11.46 -1.40 4.62
C HIS A 37 12.11 -2.75 4.94
N THR A 38 11.29 -3.80 5.03
CA THR A 38 11.75 -5.15 5.38
C THR A 38 12.00 -6.00 4.14
N CYS A 39 11.43 -5.62 2.99
CA CYS A 39 11.32 -6.45 1.79
C CYS A 39 10.61 -7.78 2.05
N GLN A 40 9.80 -7.85 3.11
CA GLN A 40 9.07 -9.03 3.56
C GLN A 40 7.55 -8.81 3.49
N PRO A 41 6.74 -9.88 3.57
CA PRO A 41 5.28 -9.76 3.68
C PRO A 41 4.80 -9.24 5.06
N TRP A 42 5.71 -8.88 5.96
CA TRP A 42 5.43 -8.20 7.23
C TRP A 42 6.19 -6.87 7.32
N GLY A 43 5.67 -5.94 8.11
CA GLY A 43 6.28 -4.67 8.42
C GLY A 43 7.40 -4.78 9.48
N PRO A 44 8.05 -3.66 9.82
CA PRO A 44 9.05 -3.60 10.90
C PRO A 44 8.45 -3.81 12.29
N ASP A 45 7.13 -3.82 12.38
CA ASP A 45 6.31 -4.13 13.55
C ASP A 45 5.95 -5.63 13.64
N ASP A 46 6.53 -6.48 12.79
CA ASP A 46 6.19 -7.91 12.63
C ASP A 46 4.73 -8.18 12.22
N GLU A 47 4.00 -7.12 11.86
CA GLU A 47 2.60 -7.20 11.48
C GLU A 47 2.44 -7.31 9.96
N LEU A 48 1.37 -7.97 9.51
CA LEU A 48 1.13 -8.26 8.08
C LEU A 48 1.17 -6.98 7.22
N ALA A 49 1.96 -7.00 6.15
CA ALA A 49 2.02 -5.92 5.17
C ALA A 49 0.83 -6.06 4.21
N ALA A 50 -0.35 -5.61 4.64
CA ALA A 50 -1.55 -5.65 3.81
C ALA A 50 -2.21 -4.27 3.68
N PRO A 51 -2.85 -4.00 2.53
CA PRO A 51 -3.89 -2.98 2.34
C PRO A 51 -4.69 -2.53 3.57
N GLU A 52 -5.46 -3.45 4.15
CA GLU A 52 -6.33 -3.23 5.31
C GLU A 52 -5.56 -3.02 6.62
N ALA A 53 -4.35 -3.55 6.68
CA ALA A 53 -3.57 -3.62 7.91
C ALA A 53 -2.58 -2.45 8.04
N CYS A 54 -2.06 -1.95 6.92
CA CYS A 54 -1.13 -0.83 6.83
C CYS A 54 -1.85 0.52 6.92
N ASN A 55 -2.41 0.82 8.09
CA ASN A 55 -3.18 2.03 8.40
C ASN A 55 -2.51 2.91 9.48
N ASP A 56 -3.12 4.06 9.79
CA ASP A 56 -2.59 5.06 10.74
C ASP A 56 -2.55 4.63 12.21
N SER A 57 -3.11 3.46 12.54
CA SER A 57 -2.95 2.86 13.88
C SER A 57 -1.55 2.29 14.09
N ARG A 58 -0.75 2.12 13.02
CA ARG A 58 0.62 1.61 13.10
C ARG A 58 1.65 2.74 13.21
N PRO A 59 2.68 2.61 14.05
CA PRO A 59 3.71 3.64 14.24
C PRO A 59 4.59 3.85 13.00
N CYS A 60 4.75 2.83 12.16
CA CYS A 60 5.53 2.91 10.92
C CYS A 60 4.73 3.40 9.70
N TYR A 61 3.43 3.68 9.87
CA TYR A 61 2.57 4.12 8.79
C TYR A 61 3.01 5.49 8.26
N LYS A 62 3.13 5.58 6.93
CA LYS A 62 3.29 6.86 6.22
C LYS A 62 2.26 6.95 5.12
N PRO A 63 1.45 8.02 5.05
CA PRO A 63 0.46 8.16 3.99
C PRO A 63 1.15 8.22 2.61
N SER A 64 0.63 7.44 1.68
CA SER A 64 1.07 7.47 0.28
C SER A 64 0.52 8.72 -0.41
N PRO A 65 1.33 9.43 -1.23
CA PRO A 65 0.85 10.56 -2.02
C PRO A 65 -0.27 10.18 -3.01
N LEU A 66 -0.37 8.90 -3.37
CA LEU A 66 -1.43 8.38 -4.24
C LEU A 66 -2.84 8.57 -3.65
N VAL A 67 -2.97 8.56 -2.32
CA VAL A 67 -4.24 8.81 -1.64
C VAL A 67 -4.62 10.29 -1.69
N ASN A 68 -3.61 11.16 -1.78
CA ASN A 68 -3.76 12.61 -1.76
C ASN A 68 -4.07 13.21 -3.14
N LEU A 69 -3.91 12.43 -4.23
CA LEU A 69 -4.31 12.82 -5.59
C LEU A 69 -5.83 13.01 -5.76
N ARG A 70 -6.63 12.79 -4.71
CA ARG A 70 -8.10 12.89 -4.74
C ARG A 70 -8.65 14.27 -4.34
N LEU A 71 -7.80 15.25 -4.07
CA LEU A 71 -8.22 16.55 -3.51
C LEU A 71 -7.74 17.79 -4.29
N SER A 72 -7.26 17.63 -5.53
CA SER A 72 -6.87 18.76 -6.40
C SER A 72 -7.70 18.82 -7.65
#